data_AF-A0A928WB99-F1
#
_entry.id   AF-A0A928WB99-F1
#
_cell.length_a   1.000
_cell.length_b   1.000
_cell.length_c   1.000
_cell.angle_alpha   90.00
_cell.angle_beta   90.00
_cell.angle_gamma   90.00
#
_symmetry.space_group_name_H-M   'P 1'
#
loop_
_entity.id
_entity.type
_entity.pdbx_description
1 polymer ?
#
loop_
_entity_poly.entity_id
_entity_poly.type
_entity_poly.pdbx_seq_one_letter_code
_entity_poly.pdbx_strand_id
1 'polypeptide(L)'
;MTKITLKTEAGYEISTHIFEPVSPGKSVVLILPANGTKQTFYSNFARYLKSKSHIVYTLDYGGIGESKMNDLHSFDTSITNWGKYDLEAVLGAIKNNHADKRLVVIAHSMGGQIFGLAPSSLSADKLIFVAVPSGYLNFWTGIDRMKMILTWNFLFSVLPKLYGYMPASKISGLEDLPKSAALEWKKWCLSPNYLFDHIPVEELWYDQIECGLISYSIADDAYAPKQAVDWFTNCYRNCSTVRRHFDPKSLGISTIGHSGFFKKSNSNIFWPMLLNDIEE
;
A
#
# COMPACT_ATOMS: atom_id res chain seq x y z
N MET A 1 -0.77 13.26 17.10
CA MET A 1 -0.81 13.10 15.64
C MET A 1 -0.34 14.42 15.11
N THR A 2 0.79 14.42 14.44
CA THR A 2 1.42 15.62 13.90
C THR A 2 1.47 15.44 12.39
N LYS A 3 1.02 16.45 11.66
CA LYS A 3 1.15 16.48 10.20
C LYS A 3 2.48 17.10 9.83
N ILE A 4 3.19 16.47 8.91
CA ILE A 4 4.37 17.02 8.26
C ILE A 4 4.19 16.96 6.75
N THR A 5 4.83 17.89 6.06
CA THR A 5 4.90 17.92 4.60
C THR A 5 6.32 17.62 4.17
N LEU A 6 6.47 16.73 3.20
CA LEU A 6 7.77 16.33 2.66
C LEU A 6 7.85 16.69 1.18
N LYS A 7 8.95 17.30 0.77
CA LYS A 7 9.25 17.57 -0.64
C LYS A 7 9.82 16.30 -1.27
N THR A 8 9.29 15.93 -2.42
CA THR A 8 9.76 14.80 -3.22
C THR A 8 10.72 15.30 -4.29
N GLU A 9 11.62 14.44 -4.77
CA GLU A 9 12.51 14.78 -5.88
C GLU A 9 11.75 14.99 -7.21
N ALA A 10 10.50 14.52 -7.30
CA ALA A 10 9.59 14.81 -8.40
C ALA A 10 9.06 16.26 -8.41
N GLY A 11 9.45 17.10 -7.45
CA GLY A 11 9.15 18.53 -7.43
C GLY A 11 7.78 18.89 -6.86
N TYR A 12 7.13 17.96 -6.15
CA TYR A 12 5.89 18.21 -5.42
C TYR A 12 6.00 17.82 -3.94
N GLU A 13 4.97 18.12 -3.18
CA GLU A 13 4.90 17.85 -1.75
C GLU A 13 3.88 16.77 -1.43
N ILE A 14 4.18 15.93 -0.42
CA ILE A 14 3.28 14.93 0.12
C ILE A 14 3.05 15.16 1.62
N SER A 15 1.85 14.82 2.09
CA SER A 15 1.43 14.87 3.49
C SER A 15 1.67 13.53 4.19
N THR A 16 2.27 13.59 5.38
CA THR A 16 2.51 12.45 6.26
C THR A 16 2.03 12.77 7.67
N HIS A 17 1.33 11.83 8.30
CA HIS A 17 0.98 11.90 9.72
C HIS A 17 1.91 11.04 10.57
N ILE A 18 2.39 11.62 11.67
CA ILE A 18 3.20 10.95 12.68
C ILE A 18 2.39 10.79 13.97
N PHE A 19 2.35 9.58 14.49
CA PHE A 19 1.72 9.22 15.76
C PHE A 19 2.79 8.82 16.77
N GLU A 20 3.35 9.81 17.46
CA GLU A 20 4.40 9.56 18.45
C GLU A 20 3.80 9.20 19.83
N PRO A 21 4.33 8.17 20.51
CA PRO A 21 3.99 7.83 21.89
C PRO A 21 4.59 8.85 22.88
N VAL A 22 4.12 8.81 24.13
CA VAL A 22 4.66 9.68 25.20
C VAL A 22 6.00 9.15 25.73
N SER A 23 6.18 7.83 25.74
CA SER A 23 7.44 7.16 26.09
C SER A 23 8.39 7.12 24.88
N PRO A 24 9.70 6.86 25.07
CA PRO A 24 10.57 6.50 23.96
C PRO A 24 9.95 5.36 23.14
N GLY A 25 9.89 5.54 21.81
CA GLY A 25 9.31 4.56 20.91
C GLY A 25 10.13 3.27 20.84
N LYS A 26 9.46 2.11 20.83
CA LYS A 26 10.07 0.78 20.69
C LYS A 26 10.62 0.56 19.28
N SER A 27 9.83 0.93 18.27
CA SER A 27 10.16 0.83 16.86
C SER A 27 9.37 1.88 16.06
N VAL A 28 9.77 2.08 14.81
CA VAL A 28 9.00 2.84 13.84
C VAL A 28 8.16 1.88 13.01
N VAL A 29 6.88 2.18 12.86
CA VAL A 29 5.95 1.47 11.98
C VAL A 29 5.52 2.40 10.85
N LEU A 30 5.84 2.06 9.62
CA LEU A 30 5.35 2.75 8.44
C LEU A 30 4.15 2.00 7.87
N ILE A 31 2.98 2.63 7.83
CA ILE A 31 1.78 2.06 7.21
C ILE A 31 1.64 2.64 5.80
N LEU A 32 1.73 1.78 4.80
CA LEU A 32 1.59 2.13 3.39
C LEU A 32 0.16 1.87 2.91
N PRO A 33 -0.58 2.91 2.48
CA PRO A 33 -1.95 2.74 2.02
C PRO A 33 -2.11 1.93 0.74
N ALA A 34 -3.29 1.33 0.62
CA ALA A 34 -3.86 0.88 -0.65
C ALA A 34 -4.10 2.03 -1.62
N ASN A 35 -4.21 1.69 -2.91
CA ASN A 35 -4.48 2.65 -3.97
C ASN A 35 -5.82 3.38 -3.72
N GLY A 36 -5.85 4.69 -3.96
CA GLY A 36 -7.06 5.51 -3.77
C GLY A 36 -7.58 5.52 -2.33
N THR A 37 -6.76 5.21 -1.33
CA THR A 37 -7.16 5.24 0.08
C THR A 37 -6.38 6.31 0.83
N LYS A 38 -7.07 7.17 1.59
CA LYS A 38 -6.42 8.17 2.43
C LYS A 38 -5.67 7.53 3.60
N GLN A 39 -4.57 8.14 4.01
CA GLN A 39 -3.86 7.82 5.24
C GLN A 39 -4.76 7.84 6.47
N THR A 40 -5.79 8.70 6.45
CA THR A 40 -6.74 8.83 7.56
C THR A 40 -7.56 7.57 7.81
N PHE A 41 -7.74 6.71 6.81
CA PHE A 41 -8.37 5.38 6.96
C PHE A 41 -7.65 4.53 8.02
N TYR A 42 -6.32 4.64 8.11
CA TYR A 42 -5.49 3.87 9.04
C TYR A 42 -5.36 4.53 10.42
N SER A 43 -5.92 5.73 10.64
CA SER A 43 -5.69 6.51 11.87
C SER A 43 -6.05 5.77 13.15
N ASN A 44 -7.11 4.95 13.14
CA ASN A 44 -7.53 4.22 14.34
C ASN A 44 -6.52 3.13 14.70
N PHE A 45 -6.01 2.42 13.69
CA PHE A 45 -4.96 1.42 13.87
C PHE A 45 -3.63 2.07 14.26
N ALA A 46 -3.26 3.20 13.63
CA ALA A 46 -2.06 3.96 14.01
C ALA A 46 -2.12 4.47 15.46
N ARG A 47 -3.28 4.94 15.93
CA ARG A 47 -3.48 5.31 17.35
C ARG A 47 -3.37 4.10 18.28
N TYR A 48 -3.84 2.93 17.85
CA TYR A 48 -3.66 1.69 18.60
C TYR A 48 -2.19 1.33 18.74
N LEU A 49 -1.41 1.34 17.65
CA LEU A 49 0.04 1.07 17.72
C LEU A 49 0.80 2.12 18.53
N LYS A 50 0.42 3.40 18.42
CA LYS A 50 0.93 4.46 19.30
C LYS A 50 0.69 4.13 20.78
N SER A 51 -0.49 3.64 21.16
CA SER A 51 -0.77 3.28 22.56
C SER A 51 0.02 2.06 23.05
N LYS A 52 0.68 1.34 22.13
CA LYS A 52 1.62 0.24 22.39
C LYS A 52 3.09 0.64 22.30
N SER A 53 3.35 1.95 22.32
CA SER A 53 4.68 2.57 22.27
C SER A 53 5.44 2.43 20.95
N HIS A 54 4.73 2.34 19.82
CA HIS A 54 5.34 2.46 18.50
C HIS A 54 5.19 3.88 17.94
N ILE A 55 6.20 4.35 17.21
CA ILE A 55 6.13 5.58 16.41
C ILE A 55 5.53 5.20 15.07
N VAL A 56 4.38 5.76 14.70
CA VAL A 56 3.70 5.36 13.46
C VAL A 56 3.73 6.48 12.43
N TYR A 57 4.16 6.16 11.22
CA TYR A 57 4.06 7.01 10.04
C TYR A 57 2.95 6.49 9.13
N THR A 58 2.12 7.40 8.63
CA THR A 58 1.20 7.16 7.51
C THR A 58 1.42 8.25 6.47
N LEU A 59 1.20 7.97 5.20
CA LEU A 59 1.35 8.94 4.12
C LEU A 59 0.14 8.94 3.20
N ASP A 60 -0.15 10.08 2.59
CA ASP A 60 -0.94 10.14 1.37
C ASP A 60 0.00 10.25 0.17
N TYR A 61 -0.16 9.40 -0.85
CA TYR A 61 0.60 9.54 -2.09
C TYR A 61 0.22 10.81 -2.86
N GLY A 62 1.09 11.31 -3.73
CA GLY A 62 0.86 12.50 -4.54
C GLY A 62 -0.49 12.46 -5.27
N GLY A 63 -1.33 13.47 -5.05
CA GLY A 63 -2.68 13.57 -5.64
C GLY A 63 -3.78 12.87 -4.84
N ILE A 64 -3.47 12.20 -3.74
CA ILE A 64 -4.42 11.54 -2.84
C ILE A 64 -4.58 12.35 -1.55
N GLY A 65 -5.81 12.40 -1.01
CA GLY A 65 -6.05 12.92 0.33
C GLY A 65 -5.45 14.30 0.56
N GLU A 66 -4.59 14.42 1.57
CA GLU A 66 -3.94 15.67 1.94
C GLU A 66 -2.70 16.02 1.09
N SER A 67 -2.26 15.10 0.24
CA SER A 67 -1.20 15.31 -0.77
C SER A 67 -1.75 15.81 -2.11
N LYS A 68 -3.05 16.15 -2.16
CA LYS A 68 -3.67 16.84 -3.30
C LYS A 68 -3.37 18.34 -3.17
N MET A 69 -2.17 18.74 -3.56
CA MET A 69 -1.68 20.14 -3.49
C MET A 69 -2.48 21.07 -4.41
N ASN A 70 -2.94 20.55 -5.56
CA ASN A 70 -3.76 21.23 -6.55
C ASN A 70 -4.87 20.30 -7.04
N ASP A 71 -5.80 20.84 -7.81
CA ASP A 71 -6.77 20.04 -8.56
C ASP A 71 -6.06 19.00 -9.46
N LEU A 72 -6.63 17.80 -9.60
CA LEU A 72 -6.03 16.73 -10.42
C LEU A 72 -6.03 17.08 -11.92
N HIS A 73 -6.79 18.08 -12.34
CA HIS A 73 -6.67 18.65 -13.67
C HIS A 73 -5.33 19.37 -13.91
N SER A 74 -4.67 19.87 -12.86
CA SER A 74 -3.39 20.60 -12.93
C SER A 74 -2.25 19.89 -12.20
N PHE A 75 -2.49 18.70 -11.67
CA PHE A 75 -1.50 17.85 -11.01
C PHE A 75 -1.59 16.42 -11.53
N ASP A 76 -0.47 15.89 -12.02
CA ASP A 76 -0.37 14.52 -12.48
C ASP A 76 0.90 13.84 -11.95
N THR A 77 0.78 12.56 -11.64
CA THR A 77 1.90 11.71 -11.22
C THR A 77 1.55 10.25 -11.52
N SER A 78 2.55 9.37 -11.50
CA SER A 78 2.40 7.94 -11.76
C SER A 78 2.51 7.13 -10.46
N ILE A 79 2.07 5.88 -10.48
CA ILE A 79 2.27 4.94 -9.37
C ILE A 79 3.76 4.62 -9.22
N THR A 80 4.50 4.56 -10.33
CA THR A 80 5.97 4.47 -10.29
C THR A 80 6.57 5.62 -9.48
N ASN A 81 6.10 6.86 -9.68
CA ASN A 81 6.58 8.03 -8.94
C ASN A 81 6.21 7.98 -7.45
N TRP A 82 5.03 7.44 -7.11
CA TRP A 82 4.70 7.18 -5.71
C TRP A 82 5.72 6.24 -5.05
N GLY A 83 6.12 5.18 -5.75
CA GLY A 83 7.15 4.27 -5.26
C GLY A 83 8.54 4.90 -5.19
N LYS A 84 8.98 5.58 -6.26
CA LYS A 84 10.34 6.11 -6.36
C LYS A 84 10.61 7.35 -5.55
N TYR A 85 9.63 8.25 -5.43
CA TYR A 85 9.84 9.59 -4.90
C TYR A 85 9.05 9.84 -3.62
N ASP A 86 7.79 9.40 -3.56
CA ASP A 86 6.98 9.63 -2.36
C ASP A 86 7.46 8.73 -1.22
N LEU A 87 7.58 7.43 -1.46
CA LEU A 87 8.10 6.50 -0.47
C LEU A 87 9.54 6.85 -0.07
N GLU A 88 10.39 7.23 -1.02
CA GLU A 88 11.77 7.61 -0.74
C GLU A 88 11.85 8.83 0.20
N ALA A 89 11.01 9.84 -0.02
CA ALA A 89 10.95 11.00 0.87
C ALA A 89 10.52 10.61 2.30
N VAL A 90 9.52 9.72 2.44
CA VAL A 90 9.06 9.26 3.77
C VAL A 90 10.12 8.38 4.46
N LEU A 91 10.72 7.44 3.73
CA LEU A 91 11.75 6.54 4.26
C LEU A 91 13.02 7.32 4.65
N GLY A 92 13.43 8.29 3.85
CA GLY A 92 14.53 9.21 4.17
C GLY A 92 14.24 10.01 5.43
N ALA A 93 13.01 10.54 5.59
CA ALA A 93 12.61 11.24 6.81
C ALA A 93 12.62 10.33 8.04
N ILE A 94 12.14 9.09 7.92
CA ILE A 94 12.19 8.09 8.99
C ILE A 94 13.63 7.79 9.37
N LYS A 95 14.49 7.50 8.40
CA LYS A 95 15.91 7.18 8.62
C LYS A 95 16.65 8.32 9.30
N ASN A 96 16.39 9.56 8.90
CA ASN A 96 17.03 10.73 9.50
C ASN A 96 16.58 10.99 10.94
N ASN A 97 15.30 10.75 11.24
CA ASN A 97 14.72 11.07 12.55
C ASN A 97 14.83 9.92 13.56
N HIS A 98 14.97 8.67 13.09
CA HIS A 98 14.86 7.44 13.89
C HIS A 98 15.91 6.39 13.50
N ALA A 99 17.14 6.83 13.21
CA ALA A 99 18.23 5.97 12.72
C ALA A 99 18.58 4.79 13.66
N ASP A 100 18.30 4.91 14.96
CA ASP A 100 18.54 3.90 15.99
C ASP A 100 17.37 2.92 16.19
N LYS A 101 16.27 3.09 15.44
CA LYS A 101 15.05 2.32 15.61
C LYS A 101 14.85 1.31 14.50
N ARG A 102 14.35 0.14 14.89
CA ARG A 102 13.83 -0.85 13.96
C ARG A 102 12.68 -0.25 13.14
N LEU A 103 12.71 -0.42 11.82
CA LEU A 103 11.66 -0.04 10.89
C LEU A 103 10.83 -1.28 10.49
N VAL A 104 9.55 -1.28 10.88
CA VAL A 104 8.57 -2.27 10.43
C VAL A 104 7.63 -1.61 9.44
N VAL A 105 7.45 -2.22 8.26
CA VAL A 105 6.55 -1.71 7.23
C VAL A 105 5.31 -2.59 7.15
N ILE A 106 4.14 -1.97 7.36
CA ILE A 106 2.84 -2.61 7.13
C ILE A 106 2.28 -2.08 5.84
N ALA A 107 2.22 -2.91 4.81
CA ALA A 107 1.84 -2.48 3.48
C ALA A 107 0.51 -3.12 3.07
N HIS A 108 -0.46 -2.27 2.71
CA HIS A 108 -1.78 -2.72 2.27
C HIS A 108 -1.91 -2.58 0.77
N SER A 109 -2.25 -3.66 0.07
CA SER A 109 -2.54 -3.63 -1.37
C SER A 109 -1.41 -2.95 -2.16
N MET A 110 -1.73 -1.89 -2.92
CA MET A 110 -0.76 -1.08 -3.67
C MET A 110 0.48 -0.68 -2.87
N GLY A 111 0.36 -0.37 -1.57
CA GLY A 111 1.50 0.02 -0.75
C GLY A 111 2.61 -1.04 -0.71
N GLY A 112 2.23 -2.32 -0.70
CA GLY A 112 3.22 -3.42 -0.78
C GLY A 112 3.67 -3.68 -2.21
N GLN A 113 2.84 -3.32 -3.19
CA GLN A 113 3.20 -3.44 -4.61
C GLN A 113 4.37 -2.55 -4.97
N ILE A 114 4.38 -1.30 -4.48
CA ILE A 114 5.35 -0.28 -4.89
C ILE A 114 6.53 -0.12 -3.94
N PHE A 115 6.56 -0.86 -2.82
CA PHE A 115 7.59 -0.68 -1.78
C PHE A 115 9.01 -0.90 -2.32
N GLY A 116 9.21 -1.96 -3.12
CA GLY A 116 10.49 -2.26 -3.77
C GLY A 116 10.91 -1.30 -4.90
N LEU A 117 10.21 -0.18 -5.11
CA LEU A 117 10.61 0.88 -6.05
C LEU A 117 11.48 1.96 -5.40
N ALA A 118 11.48 2.06 -4.06
CA ALA A 118 12.29 3.02 -3.33
C ALA A 118 13.66 2.42 -2.98
N PRO A 119 14.80 3.09 -3.25
CA PRO A 119 16.11 2.59 -2.81
C PRO A 119 16.21 2.47 -1.29
N SER A 120 15.59 3.37 -0.52
CA SER A 120 15.57 3.27 0.95
C SER A 120 14.68 2.13 1.47
N SER A 121 13.99 1.37 0.62
CA SER A 121 13.23 0.17 1.02
C SER A 121 14.12 -0.89 1.67
N LEU A 122 15.41 -0.91 1.34
CA LEU A 122 16.43 -1.78 1.94
C LEU A 122 16.64 -1.55 3.44
N SER A 123 16.15 -0.43 3.98
CA SER A 123 16.25 -0.12 5.42
C SER A 123 15.18 -0.79 6.28
N ALA A 124 14.21 -1.49 5.69
CA ALA A 124 13.17 -2.16 6.45
C ALA A 124 13.69 -3.43 7.15
N ASP A 125 13.44 -3.54 8.46
CA ASP A 125 13.79 -4.71 9.27
C ASP A 125 12.72 -5.81 9.24
N LYS A 126 11.49 -5.46 8.83
CA LYS A 126 10.38 -6.41 8.70
C LYS A 126 9.28 -5.86 7.80
N LEU A 127 8.70 -6.72 6.97
CA LEU A 127 7.54 -6.44 6.13
C LEU A 127 6.31 -7.24 6.59
N ILE A 128 5.16 -6.57 6.66
CA ILE A 128 3.86 -7.19 6.89
C ILE A 128 2.93 -6.74 5.77
N PHE A 129 2.66 -7.64 4.84
CA PHE A 129 1.79 -7.42 3.70
C PHE A 129 0.36 -7.84 4.04
N VAL A 130 -0.58 -6.93 3.82
CA VAL A 130 -2.02 -7.18 3.97
C VAL A 130 -2.66 -7.04 2.61
N ALA A 131 -3.12 -8.17 2.05
CA ALA A 131 -3.82 -8.22 0.77
C ALA A 131 -3.04 -7.48 -0.35
N VAL A 132 -1.79 -7.88 -0.59
CA VAL A 132 -0.90 -7.30 -1.62
C VAL A 132 -0.87 -8.22 -2.85
N PRO A 133 -1.75 -8.03 -3.84
CA PRO A 133 -1.81 -8.87 -5.03
C PRO A 133 -0.95 -8.33 -6.18
N SER A 134 -0.68 -9.17 -7.17
CA SER A 134 -0.51 -8.68 -8.54
C SER A 134 -1.87 -8.30 -9.11
N GLY A 135 -1.93 -7.15 -9.80
CA GLY A 135 -3.14 -6.73 -10.50
C GLY A 135 -3.38 -7.46 -11.83
N TYR A 136 -2.54 -8.43 -12.20
CA TYR A 136 -2.65 -9.09 -13.50
C TYR A 136 -3.99 -9.83 -13.65
N LEU A 137 -4.76 -9.39 -14.66
CA LEU A 137 -6.13 -9.80 -14.93
C LEU A 137 -6.38 -11.31 -14.85
N ASN A 138 -5.42 -12.14 -15.29
CA ASN A 138 -5.64 -13.59 -15.37
C ASN A 138 -5.59 -14.32 -14.03
N PHE A 139 -5.28 -13.64 -12.92
CA PHE A 139 -5.49 -14.21 -11.58
C PHE A 139 -6.97 -14.26 -11.17
N TRP A 140 -7.85 -13.54 -11.87
CA TRP A 140 -9.29 -13.60 -11.66
C TRP A 140 -9.93 -14.63 -12.59
N THR A 141 -10.98 -15.28 -12.10
CA THR A 141 -11.73 -16.30 -12.85
C THR A 141 -13.22 -15.96 -12.96
N GLY A 142 -13.91 -16.56 -13.93
CA GLY A 142 -15.36 -16.44 -14.08
C GLY A 142 -15.84 -14.99 -14.18
N ILE A 143 -16.88 -14.67 -13.41
CA ILE A 143 -17.52 -13.34 -13.41
C ILE A 143 -16.55 -12.25 -12.98
N ASP A 144 -15.65 -12.52 -12.02
CA ASP A 144 -14.72 -11.48 -11.55
C ASP A 144 -13.67 -11.15 -12.61
N ARG A 145 -13.26 -12.12 -13.43
CA ARG A 145 -12.42 -11.83 -14.61
C ARG A 145 -13.13 -10.91 -15.59
N MET A 146 -14.41 -11.14 -15.85
CA MET A 146 -15.21 -10.27 -16.72
C MET A 146 -15.32 -8.85 -16.16
N LYS A 147 -15.54 -8.71 -14.84
CA LYS A 147 -15.53 -7.41 -14.16
C LYS A 147 -14.17 -6.72 -14.34
N MET A 148 -13.06 -7.42 -14.13
CA MET A 148 -11.72 -6.86 -14.31
C MET A 148 -11.45 -6.45 -15.77
N ILE A 149 -11.90 -7.25 -16.77
CA ILE A 149 -11.81 -6.87 -18.19
C ILE A 149 -12.53 -5.54 -18.43
N LEU A 150 -13.75 -5.40 -17.94
CA LEU A 150 -14.53 -4.16 -18.08
C LEU A 150 -13.85 -2.99 -17.35
N THR A 151 -13.37 -3.22 -16.13
CA THR A 151 -12.66 -2.21 -15.35
C THR A 151 -11.44 -1.68 -16.12
N TRP A 152 -10.57 -2.56 -16.62
CA TRP A 152 -9.33 -2.13 -17.27
C TRP A 152 -9.54 -1.60 -18.69
N ASN A 153 -10.36 -2.28 -19.50
CA ASN A 153 -10.55 -1.91 -20.92
C ASN A 153 -11.57 -0.80 -21.13
N PHE A 154 -12.47 -0.56 -20.17
CA PHE A 154 -13.47 0.50 -20.26
C PHE A 154 -13.23 1.58 -19.22
N LEU A 155 -13.42 1.31 -17.92
CA LEU A 155 -13.41 2.35 -16.88
C LEU A 155 -12.07 3.10 -16.84
N PHE A 156 -10.97 2.37 -16.64
CA PHE A 156 -9.62 2.96 -16.55
C PHE A 156 -9.06 3.40 -17.91
N SER A 157 -9.69 3.01 -19.02
CA SER A 157 -9.27 3.43 -20.36
C SER A 157 -9.92 4.73 -20.80
N VAL A 158 -11.19 4.92 -20.44
CA VAL A 158 -12.04 6.01 -20.92
C VAL A 158 -12.08 7.15 -19.92
N LEU A 159 -12.36 6.87 -18.64
CA LEU A 159 -12.63 7.92 -17.65
C LEU A 159 -11.42 8.83 -17.42
N PRO A 160 -10.16 8.33 -17.23
CA PRO A 160 -9.01 9.20 -17.06
C PRO A 160 -8.73 10.09 -18.27
N LYS A 161 -9.08 9.66 -19.48
CA LYS A 161 -8.92 10.45 -20.71
C LYS A 161 -10.00 11.51 -20.86
N LEU A 162 -11.24 11.19 -20.46
CA LEU A 162 -12.38 12.10 -20.56
C LEU A 162 -12.35 13.18 -19.49
N TYR A 163 -12.07 12.80 -18.24
CA TYR A 163 -12.08 13.72 -17.09
C TYR A 163 -10.71 14.34 -16.82
N GLY A 164 -9.62 13.86 -17.42
CA GLY A 164 -8.27 14.30 -17.08
C GLY A 164 -7.74 13.74 -15.75
N TYR A 165 -8.51 12.88 -15.08
CA TYR A 165 -8.17 12.11 -13.87
C TYR A 165 -9.16 10.94 -13.74
N MET A 166 -8.90 9.95 -12.88
CA MET A 166 -9.86 8.88 -12.61
C MET A 166 -10.85 9.31 -11.51
N PRO A 167 -12.16 9.49 -11.80
CA PRO A 167 -13.14 9.99 -10.85
C PRO A 167 -13.69 8.89 -9.92
N ALA A 168 -12.81 8.15 -9.24
CA ALA A 168 -13.18 7.01 -8.41
C ALA A 168 -14.07 7.39 -7.21
N SER A 169 -13.97 8.61 -6.70
CA SER A 169 -14.81 9.08 -5.58
C SER A 169 -16.31 9.07 -5.89
N LYS A 170 -16.65 9.27 -7.16
CA LYS A 170 -18.04 9.25 -7.65
C LYS A 170 -18.56 7.83 -7.89
N ILE A 171 -17.68 6.82 -7.87
CA ILE A 171 -17.97 5.45 -8.34
C ILE A 171 -17.82 4.43 -7.21
N SER A 172 -16.79 4.53 -6.38
CA SER A 172 -16.36 3.43 -5.50
C SER A 172 -15.94 3.85 -4.08
N GLY A 173 -16.20 5.08 -3.64
CA GLY A 173 -15.84 5.56 -2.29
C GLY A 173 -14.32 5.65 -2.03
N LEU A 174 -13.51 5.37 -3.05
CA LEU A 174 -12.07 5.60 -3.08
C LEU A 174 -11.78 7.04 -3.53
N GLU A 175 -10.58 7.53 -3.28
CA GLU A 175 -10.13 8.82 -3.81
C GLU A 175 -9.93 8.79 -5.33
N ASP A 176 -10.17 9.94 -5.94
CA ASP A 176 -9.81 10.17 -7.34
C ASP A 176 -8.30 9.98 -7.54
N LEU A 177 -7.92 9.39 -8.68
CA LEU A 177 -6.52 9.14 -9.00
C LEU A 177 -6.01 10.10 -10.08
N PRO A 178 -4.73 10.53 -10.01
CA PRO A 178 -4.05 11.15 -11.13
C PRO A 178 -4.21 10.33 -12.42
N LYS A 179 -4.25 11.02 -13.56
CA LYS A 179 -4.48 10.36 -14.86
C LYS A 179 -3.39 9.36 -15.18
N SER A 180 -2.13 9.75 -15.01
CA SER A 180 -0.99 8.89 -15.32
C SER A 180 -0.95 7.68 -14.38
N ALA A 181 -1.23 7.86 -13.08
CA ALA A 181 -1.36 6.76 -12.14
C ALA A 181 -2.45 5.74 -12.56
N ALA A 182 -3.63 6.21 -12.97
CA ALA A 182 -4.71 5.33 -13.41
C ALA A 182 -4.37 4.56 -14.70
N LEU A 183 -3.78 5.24 -15.69
CA LEU A 183 -3.39 4.61 -16.96
C LEU A 183 -2.22 3.64 -16.80
N GLU A 184 -1.26 3.96 -15.94
CA GLU A 184 -0.14 3.08 -15.60
C GLU A 184 -0.63 1.82 -14.88
N TRP A 185 -1.52 1.96 -13.89
CA TRP A 185 -2.08 0.80 -13.20
C TRP A 185 -2.76 -0.16 -14.17
N LYS A 186 -3.59 0.38 -15.08
CA LYS A 186 -4.21 -0.40 -16.14
C LYS A 186 -3.15 -1.15 -16.97
N LYS A 187 -2.08 -0.46 -17.38
CA LYS A 187 -1.00 -1.06 -18.19
C LYS A 187 -0.39 -2.27 -17.47
N TRP A 188 -0.11 -2.14 -16.18
CA TRP A 188 0.41 -3.23 -15.36
C TRP A 188 -0.60 -4.38 -15.24
N CYS A 189 -1.86 -4.09 -14.91
CA CYS A 189 -2.91 -5.10 -14.75
C CYS A 189 -3.19 -5.93 -16.03
N LEU A 190 -2.81 -5.42 -17.20
CA LEU A 190 -2.94 -6.13 -18.48
C LEU A 190 -1.67 -6.91 -18.88
N SER A 191 -0.61 -6.84 -18.08
CA SER A 191 0.71 -7.41 -18.40
C SER A 191 1.03 -8.64 -17.55
N PRO A 192 1.52 -9.75 -18.14
CA PRO A 192 1.74 -11.01 -17.41
C PRO A 192 2.65 -10.90 -16.20
N ASN A 193 3.71 -10.10 -16.26
CA ASN A 193 4.60 -9.85 -15.11
C ASN A 193 4.27 -8.50 -14.43
N TYR A 194 3.04 -8.01 -14.58
CA TYR A 194 2.54 -6.83 -13.89
C TYR A 194 3.44 -5.60 -14.08
N LEU A 195 3.87 -4.94 -13.00
CA LEU A 195 4.77 -3.78 -13.05
C LEU A 195 6.17 -4.12 -13.60
N PHE A 196 6.63 -5.37 -13.43
CA PHE A 196 7.97 -5.80 -13.80
C PHE A 196 8.18 -5.84 -15.33
N ASP A 197 7.10 -5.86 -16.11
CA ASP A 197 7.18 -5.71 -17.58
C ASP A 197 7.42 -4.25 -18.02
N HIS A 198 7.29 -3.27 -17.11
CA HIS A 198 7.27 -1.84 -17.46
C HIS A 198 8.32 -0.99 -16.76
N ILE A 199 8.98 -1.54 -15.74
CA ILE A 199 10.00 -0.83 -14.96
C ILE A 199 11.35 -1.54 -15.18
N PRO A 200 12.41 -0.81 -15.59
CA PRO A 200 13.76 -1.35 -15.72
C PRO A 200 14.25 -2.04 -14.44
N VAL A 201 14.99 -3.13 -14.59
CA VAL A 201 15.48 -3.94 -13.45
C VAL A 201 16.39 -3.17 -12.51
N GLU A 202 17.12 -2.18 -13.02
CA GLU A 202 18.02 -1.31 -12.26
C GLU A 202 17.27 -0.38 -11.30
N GLU A 203 15.96 -0.22 -11.49
CA GLU A 203 15.08 0.60 -10.66
C GLU A 203 14.22 -0.24 -9.71
N LEU A 204 14.47 -1.56 -9.65
CA LEU A 204 13.74 -2.53 -8.85
C LEU A 204 14.64 -3.08 -7.73
N TRP A 205 14.24 -2.81 -6.48
CA TRP A 205 14.97 -3.21 -5.27
C TRP A 205 14.43 -4.47 -4.60
N TYR A 206 13.39 -5.10 -5.16
CA TYR A 206 12.68 -6.25 -4.61
C TYR A 206 13.59 -7.43 -4.24
N ASP A 207 14.52 -7.78 -5.13
CA ASP A 207 15.47 -8.88 -4.91
C ASP A 207 16.57 -8.51 -3.91
N GLN A 208 16.74 -7.24 -3.54
CA GLN A 208 17.74 -6.80 -2.57
C GLN A 208 17.19 -6.69 -1.14
N ILE A 209 15.87 -6.85 -0.97
CA ILE A 209 15.24 -6.82 0.36
C ILE A 209 15.31 -8.22 0.97
N GLU A 210 16.01 -8.33 2.10
CA GLU A 210 16.33 -9.62 2.73
C GLU A 210 15.62 -9.85 4.09
N CYS A 211 14.84 -8.87 4.55
CA CYS A 211 14.22 -8.95 5.87
C CYS A 211 13.06 -9.97 5.94
N GLY A 212 12.57 -10.22 7.17
CA GLY A 212 11.42 -11.10 7.37
C GLY A 212 10.16 -10.51 6.75
N LEU A 213 9.42 -11.32 5.98
CA LEU A 213 8.19 -10.92 5.32
C LEU A 213 7.02 -11.80 5.77
N ILE A 214 5.94 -11.19 6.24
CA ILE A 214 4.70 -11.88 6.54
C ILE A 214 3.63 -11.43 5.53
N SER A 215 3.02 -12.37 4.81
CA SER A 215 2.04 -12.08 3.76
C SER A 215 0.66 -12.63 4.11
N TYR A 216 -0.33 -11.72 4.17
CA TYR A 216 -1.73 -12.02 4.48
C TYR A 216 -2.59 -11.99 3.23
N SER A 217 -3.29 -13.11 3.02
CA SER A 217 -4.34 -13.25 2.01
C SER A 217 -5.67 -13.56 2.70
N ILE A 218 -6.76 -13.15 2.06
CA ILE A 218 -8.10 -13.13 2.66
C ILE A 218 -9.06 -13.85 1.72
N ALA A 219 -9.80 -14.83 2.23
CA ALA A 219 -10.64 -15.69 1.40
C ALA A 219 -11.79 -14.94 0.72
N ASP A 220 -12.39 -13.96 1.39
CA ASP A 220 -13.51 -13.15 0.88
C ASP A 220 -13.06 -11.83 0.22
N ASP A 221 -11.80 -11.73 -0.21
CA ASP A 221 -11.27 -10.56 -0.90
C ASP A 221 -11.32 -10.72 -2.43
N ALA A 222 -12.28 -10.03 -3.04
CA ALA A 222 -12.45 -9.99 -4.49
C ALA A 222 -11.38 -9.19 -5.25
N TYR A 223 -10.58 -8.35 -4.56
CA TYR A 223 -9.53 -7.52 -5.16
C TYR A 223 -8.13 -8.12 -5.02
N ALA A 224 -7.94 -9.09 -4.13
CA ALA A 224 -6.66 -9.76 -3.96
C ALA A 224 -6.84 -11.28 -3.81
N PRO A 225 -7.21 -12.00 -4.91
CA PRO A 225 -7.26 -13.45 -4.89
C PRO A 225 -5.96 -14.04 -4.37
N LYS A 226 -6.04 -15.13 -3.59
CA LYS A 226 -4.87 -15.74 -2.95
C LYS A 226 -3.71 -15.99 -3.93
N GLN A 227 -4.00 -16.47 -5.14
CA GLN A 227 -2.98 -16.71 -6.17
C GLN A 227 -2.25 -15.42 -6.59
N ALA A 228 -2.97 -14.30 -6.69
CA ALA A 228 -2.38 -13.01 -7.02
C ALA A 228 -1.47 -12.49 -5.89
N VAL A 229 -1.90 -12.66 -4.63
CA VAL A 229 -1.10 -12.34 -3.44
C VAL A 229 0.13 -13.23 -3.36
N ASP A 230 -0.05 -14.53 -3.67
CA ASP A 230 1.03 -15.49 -3.66
C ASP A 230 2.09 -15.17 -4.68
N TRP A 231 1.67 -14.90 -5.91
CA TRP A 231 2.57 -14.48 -6.99
C TRP A 231 3.37 -13.24 -6.61
N PHE A 232 2.70 -12.19 -6.12
CA PHE A 232 3.39 -10.93 -5.84
C PHE A 232 4.37 -11.02 -4.67
N THR A 233 3.99 -11.78 -3.65
CA THR A 233 4.90 -12.04 -2.53
C THR A 233 6.16 -12.79 -2.98
N ASN A 234 6.08 -13.68 -3.98
CA ASN A 234 7.25 -14.39 -4.52
C ASN A 234 8.21 -13.46 -5.29
N CYS A 235 7.83 -12.22 -5.60
CA CYS A 235 8.74 -11.23 -6.18
C CYS A 235 9.76 -10.71 -5.16
N TYR A 236 9.53 -10.87 -3.86
CA TYR A 236 10.49 -10.55 -2.79
C TYR A 236 11.34 -11.79 -2.48
N ARG A 237 12.18 -12.20 -3.43
CA ARG A 237 12.78 -13.54 -3.47
C ARG A 237 13.71 -13.86 -2.30
N ASN A 238 14.37 -12.83 -1.76
CA ASN A 238 15.36 -12.98 -0.70
C ASN A 238 14.78 -12.72 0.71
N CYS A 239 13.49 -12.40 0.82
CA CYS A 239 12.82 -12.29 2.11
C CYS A 239 12.49 -13.66 2.70
N SER A 240 12.75 -13.85 4.00
CA SER A 240 12.24 -15.00 4.76
C SER A 240 10.72 -14.89 4.93
N THR A 241 9.97 -15.59 4.08
CA THR A 241 8.53 -15.39 3.92
C THR A 241 7.66 -16.35 4.74
N VAL A 242 6.71 -15.81 5.50
CA VAL A 242 5.61 -16.54 6.16
C VAL A 242 4.29 -16.12 5.52
N ARG A 243 3.47 -17.08 5.09
CA ARG A 243 2.15 -16.82 4.49
C ARG A 243 1.05 -17.21 5.44
N ARG A 244 0.06 -16.34 5.65
CA ARG A 244 -1.17 -16.65 6.40
C ARG A 244 -2.39 -16.37 5.54
N HIS A 245 -3.33 -17.31 5.53
CA HIS A 245 -4.58 -17.19 4.80
C HIS A 245 -5.75 -17.17 5.78
N PHE A 246 -6.60 -16.15 5.68
CA PHE A 246 -7.69 -15.93 6.61
C PHE A 246 -9.05 -16.15 5.95
N ASP A 247 -9.84 -17.04 6.53
CA ASP A 247 -11.25 -17.22 6.17
C ASP A 247 -12.14 -16.57 7.25
N PRO A 248 -13.00 -15.59 6.89
CA PRO A 248 -13.95 -15.01 7.85
C PRO A 248 -14.76 -16.07 8.61
N LYS A 249 -15.14 -17.17 7.95
CA LYS A 249 -15.93 -18.26 8.55
C LYS A 249 -15.17 -18.96 9.67
N SER A 250 -13.87 -19.19 9.49
CA SER A 250 -13.02 -19.81 10.53
C SER A 250 -12.84 -18.92 11.76
N LEU A 251 -13.05 -17.61 11.61
CA LEU A 251 -12.93 -16.62 12.68
C LEU A 251 -14.28 -16.24 13.30
N GLY A 252 -15.38 -16.85 12.84
CA GLY A 252 -16.72 -16.56 13.34
C GLY A 252 -17.23 -15.15 13.00
N ILE A 253 -16.69 -14.51 11.96
CA ILE A 253 -17.11 -13.18 11.50
C ILE A 253 -17.69 -13.26 10.09
N SER A 254 -18.52 -12.27 9.71
CA SER A 254 -19.23 -12.28 8.43
C SER A 254 -18.33 -11.95 7.24
N THR A 255 -17.44 -10.98 7.40
CA THR A 255 -16.54 -10.54 6.34
C THR A 255 -15.25 -9.95 6.91
N ILE A 256 -14.14 -10.22 6.24
CA ILE A 256 -12.90 -9.46 6.39
C ILE A 256 -12.82 -8.51 5.21
N GLY A 257 -12.83 -9.06 3.99
CA GLY A 257 -12.66 -8.34 2.74
C GLY A 257 -11.30 -7.62 2.67
N HIS A 258 -11.11 -6.84 1.60
CA HIS A 258 -9.80 -6.25 1.27
C HIS A 258 -9.16 -5.44 2.40
N SER A 259 -9.96 -4.66 3.13
CA SER A 259 -9.45 -3.69 4.12
C SER A 259 -9.87 -4.02 5.56
N GLY A 260 -10.37 -5.23 5.81
CA GLY A 260 -10.95 -5.63 7.10
C GLY A 260 -10.00 -5.54 8.28
N PHE A 261 -8.70 -5.77 8.07
CA PHE A 261 -7.67 -5.74 9.10
C PHE A 261 -7.55 -4.38 9.80
N PHE A 262 -7.86 -3.29 9.09
CA PHE A 262 -7.69 -1.93 9.60
C PHE A 262 -9.00 -1.31 10.11
N LYS A 263 -10.14 -1.99 9.94
CA LYS A 263 -11.45 -1.51 10.41
C LYS A 263 -11.61 -1.73 11.91
N LYS A 264 -12.16 -0.72 12.59
CA LYS A 264 -12.46 -0.79 14.04
C LYS A 264 -13.41 -1.95 14.39
N SER A 265 -14.30 -2.36 13.48
CA SER A 265 -15.19 -3.50 13.70
C SER A 265 -14.44 -4.82 13.94
N ASN A 266 -13.22 -4.96 13.40
CA ASN A 266 -12.43 -6.17 13.49
C ASN A 266 -11.17 -5.98 14.36
N SER A 267 -11.08 -4.86 15.10
CA SER A 267 -9.88 -4.48 15.85
C SER A 267 -9.47 -5.51 16.90
N ASN A 268 -10.44 -6.15 17.54
CA ASN A 268 -10.19 -7.09 18.64
C ASN A 268 -9.50 -8.38 18.16
N ILE A 269 -9.57 -8.68 16.86
CA ILE A 269 -8.97 -9.88 16.26
C ILE A 269 -7.63 -9.51 15.63
N PHE A 270 -7.65 -8.56 14.67
CA PHE A 270 -6.50 -8.35 13.81
C PHE A 270 -5.45 -7.40 14.38
N TRP A 271 -5.81 -6.44 15.24
CA TRP A 271 -4.81 -5.49 15.75
C TRP A 271 -3.84 -6.11 16.77
N PRO A 272 -4.30 -6.97 17.72
CA PRO A 272 -3.38 -7.72 18.56
C PRO A 272 -2.47 -8.66 17.76
N MET A 273 -2.99 -9.27 16.70
CA MET A 273 -2.21 -10.14 15.81
C MET A 273 -1.11 -9.34 15.09
N LEU A 274 -1.49 -8.25 14.41
CA LEU A 274 -0.52 -7.38 13.75
C LEU A 274 0.52 -6.82 14.74
N LEU A 275 0.09 -6.46 15.96
CA LEU A 275 1.02 -6.02 17.00
C LEU A 275 2.04 -7.10 17.37
N ASN A 276 1.59 -8.33 17.57
CA ASN A 276 2.47 -9.45 17.87
C ASN A 276 3.52 -9.64 16.76
N ASP A 277 3.08 -9.58 15.49
CA ASP A 277 3.98 -9.70 14.36
C ASP A 277 4.97 -8.54 14.23
N ILE A 278 4.61 -7.33 14.68
CA ILE A 278 5.51 -6.17 14.75
C ILE A 278 6.57 -6.35 15.85
N GLU A 279 6.19 -6.95 16.98
CA GLU A 279 7.05 -7.10 18.16
C GLU A 279 7.98 -8.32 18.10
N GLU A 280 7.61 -9.38 17.37
CA GLU A 280 8.49 -10.50 17.00
C GLU A 280 9.66 -10.08 16.08
#